data_AF-A0A127Q9L1-F1
#
_entry.id   AF-A0A127Q9L1-F1
#
_cell.length_a   1.000
_cell.length_b   1.000
_cell.length_c   1.000
_cell.angle_alpha   90.00
_cell.angle_beta   90.00
_cell.angle_gamma   90.00
#
_symmetry.space_group_name_H-M   'P 1'
#
loop_
_entity.id
_entity.type
_entity.pdbx_description
1 polymer ?
#
loop_
_entity_poly.entity_id
_entity_poly.type
_entity_poly.pdbx_seq_one_letter_code
_entity_poly.pdbx_strand_id
1 'polypeptide(L)'
;MSARVAEQVSRYFAQPDFRFDLPLAPLGTAFQQRVWKTISAIPRGEVLTYGQVAKLIESAPRAVGQACGANWFPLVIPCHRVTASGGIGGFSHHDDADGFHLRVKRWLLQHEGWVGL
;
A
#
# COMPACT_ATOMS: atom_id res chain seq x y z
N MET A 1 6.39 -23.09 -0.42
CA MET A 1 5.84 -21.74 -0.09
C MET A 1 6.46 -20.65 -0.97
N SER A 2 7.80 -20.57 -1.09
CA SER A 2 8.49 -19.55 -1.92
C SER A 2 8.08 -19.56 -3.40
N ALA A 3 7.93 -20.74 -4.02
CA ALA A 3 7.52 -20.85 -5.43
C ALA A 3 6.14 -20.21 -5.70
N ARG A 4 5.16 -20.41 -4.80
CA ARG A 4 3.82 -19.80 -4.91
C ARG A 4 3.89 -18.27 -4.81
N VAL A 5 4.72 -17.74 -3.92
CA VAL A 5 4.93 -16.27 -3.81
C VAL A 5 5.52 -15.71 -5.09
N ALA A 6 6.58 -16.33 -5.61
CA ALA A 6 7.24 -15.88 -6.85
C ALA A 6 6.30 -15.93 -8.07
N GLU A 7 5.48 -16.97 -8.16
CA GLU A 7 4.46 -17.09 -9.22
C GLU A 7 3.44 -15.96 -9.12
N GLN A 8 2.87 -15.72 -7.93
CA GLN A 8 1.84 -14.69 -7.74
C GLN A 8 2.39 -13.28 -7.97
N VAL A 9 3.63 -12.99 -7.54
CA VAL A 9 4.28 -11.71 -7.83
C VAL A 9 4.48 -11.53 -9.33
N SER A 10 4.94 -12.58 -10.04
CA SER A 10 5.08 -12.54 -11.50
C SER A 10 3.74 -12.28 -12.19
N ARG A 11 2.66 -12.92 -11.72
CA ARG A 11 1.30 -12.67 -12.24
C ARG A 11 0.84 -11.24 -12.01
N TYR A 12 1.10 -10.66 -10.83
CA TYR A 12 0.79 -9.26 -10.54
C TYR A 12 1.56 -8.29 -11.45
N PHE A 13 2.85 -8.52 -11.67
CA PHE A 13 3.64 -7.70 -12.59
C PHE A 13 3.19 -7.82 -14.05
N ALA A 14 2.64 -8.97 -14.46
CA ALA A 14 2.06 -9.13 -15.80
C ALA A 14 0.63 -8.56 -15.91
N GLN A 15 -0.15 -8.63 -14.83
CA GLN A 15 -1.57 -8.24 -14.79
C GLN A 15 -1.85 -7.49 -13.48
N PRO A 16 -2.03 -6.16 -13.52
CA PRO A 16 -2.17 -5.36 -12.30
C PRO A 16 -3.47 -5.65 -11.51
N ASP A 17 -4.46 -6.31 -12.12
CA ASP A 17 -5.70 -6.77 -11.47
C ASP A 17 -5.56 -8.10 -10.73
N PHE A 18 -4.39 -8.74 -10.78
CA PHE A 18 -4.15 -10.00 -10.10
C PHE A 18 -4.34 -9.87 -8.58
N ARG A 19 -5.13 -10.78 -8.00
CA ARG A 19 -5.39 -10.82 -6.56
C ARG A 19 -4.51 -11.88 -5.89
N PHE A 20 -3.71 -11.44 -4.93
CA PHE A 20 -2.93 -12.35 -4.10
C PHE A 20 -3.84 -13.20 -3.21
N ASP A 21 -3.55 -14.49 -3.15
CA ASP A 21 -4.09 -15.43 -2.17
C ASP A 21 -2.89 -16.09 -1.50
N LEU A 22 -2.27 -15.36 -0.57
CA LEU A 22 -1.14 -15.81 0.22
C LEU A 22 -1.53 -15.78 1.70
N PRO A 23 -1.23 -16.84 2.47
CA PRO A 23 -1.45 -16.82 3.91
C PRO A 23 -0.44 -15.89 4.57
N LEU A 24 -0.84 -14.64 4.84
CA LEU A 24 0.01 -13.66 5.51
C LEU A 24 0.14 -13.99 7.00
N ALA A 25 1.32 -13.79 7.57
CA ALA A 25 1.50 -13.89 9.00
C ALA A 25 0.66 -12.81 9.72
N PRO A 26 0.04 -13.11 10.88
CA PRO A 26 -0.77 -12.16 11.63
C PRO A 26 0.10 -11.15 12.38
N LEU A 27 0.77 -10.27 11.63
CA LEU A 27 1.65 -9.23 12.15
C LEU A 27 0.88 -7.95 12.47
N GLY A 28 1.57 -7.04 13.15
CA GLY A 28 1.09 -5.69 13.45
C GLY A 28 0.12 -5.59 14.61
N THR A 29 -0.05 -4.37 15.12
CA THR A 29 -1.00 -4.05 16.18
C THR A 29 -2.44 -4.10 15.68
N ALA A 30 -3.41 -4.18 16.60
CA ALA A 30 -4.83 -4.10 16.23
C ALA A 30 -5.17 -2.85 15.40
N PHE A 31 -4.52 -1.71 15.69
CA PHE A 31 -4.69 -0.49 14.90
C PHE A 31 -4.13 -0.64 13.47
N GLN A 32 -2.91 -1.16 13.35
CA GLN A 32 -2.28 -1.40 12.04
C GLN A 32 -3.12 -2.34 11.18
N GLN A 33 -3.62 -3.44 11.77
CA GLN A 33 -4.50 -4.38 11.08
C GLN A 33 -5.81 -3.74 10.61
N ARG A 34 -6.42 -2.83 11.39
CA ARG A 34 -7.60 -2.07 10.94
C ARG A 34 -7.28 -1.16 9.75
N VAL A 35 -6.16 -0.46 9.79
CA VAL A 35 -5.70 0.37 8.66
C VAL A 35 -5.47 -0.51 7.44
N TRP A 36 -4.72 -1.62 7.58
CA TRP A 36 -4.41 -2.53 6.48
C TRP A 36 -5.66 -3.15 5.85
N LYS A 37 -6.63 -3.56 6.68
CA LYS A 37 -7.93 -4.03 6.18
C LYS A 37 -8.66 -2.95 5.37
N THR A 38 -8.64 -1.71 5.85
CA THR A 38 -9.32 -0.59 5.18
C THR A 38 -8.68 -0.25 3.84
N ILE A 39 -7.35 -0.18 3.78
CA ILE A 39 -6.63 0.18 2.55
C ILE A 39 -6.64 -0.95 1.51
N SER A 40 -6.75 -2.22 1.95
CA SER A 40 -6.96 -3.36 1.03
C SER A 40 -8.29 -3.33 0.29
N ALA A 41 -9.25 -2.51 0.73
CA ALA A 41 -10.51 -2.29 0.03
C ALA A 41 -10.42 -1.22 -1.07
N ILE A 42 -9.32 -0.45 -1.15
CA ILE A 42 -9.13 0.58 -2.19
C ILE A 42 -8.95 -0.14 -3.54
N PRO A 43 -9.80 0.10 -4.56
CA PRO A 43 -9.67 -0.53 -5.87
C PRO A 43 -8.34 -0.21 -6.55
N ARG A 44 -7.93 -1.06 -7.49
CA ARG A 44 -6.82 -0.75 -8.40
C ARG A 44 -7.13 0.55 -9.16
N GLY A 45 -6.12 1.39 -9.34
CA GLY A 45 -6.24 2.65 -10.10
C GLY A 45 -6.85 3.80 -9.30
N GLU A 46 -7.32 3.52 -8.09
CA GLU A 46 -7.83 4.51 -7.16
C GLU A 46 -6.85 4.74 -6.00
N VAL A 47 -6.95 5.93 -5.40
CA VAL A 47 -6.18 6.30 -4.21
C VAL A 47 -7.08 6.96 -3.19
N LEU A 48 -6.72 6.81 -1.92
CA LEU A 48 -7.24 7.62 -0.83
C LEU A 48 -6.10 8.37 -0.17
N THR A 49 -6.36 9.57 0.31
CA THR A 49 -5.41 10.30 1.14
C THR A 49 -5.34 9.70 2.54
N TYR A 50 -4.24 9.90 3.26
CA TYR A 50 -4.14 9.55 4.69
C TYR A 50 -5.31 10.12 5.50
N GLY A 51 -5.79 11.32 5.15
CA GLY A 51 -6.95 11.94 5.81
C GLY A 51 -8.28 11.26 5.52
N GLN A 52 -8.50 10.82 4.28
CA GLN A 52 -9.70 10.06 3.92
C GLN A 52 -9.72 8.71 4.64
N VAL A 53 -8.61 7.97 4.65
CA VAL A 53 -8.51 6.70 5.38
C VAL A 53 -8.70 6.93 6.88
N ALA A 54 -8.08 7.97 7.44
CA ALA A 54 -8.22 8.31 8.86
C ALA A 54 -9.68 8.61 9.24
N LYS A 55 -10.44 9.29 8.36
CA LYS A 55 -11.87 9.53 8.56
C LYS A 55 -12.69 8.22 8.58
N LEU A 56 -12.36 7.26 7.71
CA LEU A 56 -13.07 5.97 7.65
C LEU A 56 -12.89 5.12 8.91
N ILE A 57 -11.78 5.29 9.63
CA ILE A 57 -11.46 4.50 10.82
C ILE A 57 -11.42 5.34 12.11
N GLU A 58 -11.96 6.56 12.07
CA GLU A 58 -12.03 7.50 13.19
C GLU A 58 -10.66 7.68 13.89
N SER A 59 -9.66 8.07 13.11
CA SER A 59 -8.26 8.24 13.56
C SER A 59 -7.61 9.52 13.01
N ALA A 60 -6.30 9.65 13.21
CA ALA A 60 -5.50 10.77 12.74
C ALA A 60 -4.72 10.39 11.46
N PRO A 61 -4.58 11.30 10.47
CA PRO A 61 -3.83 11.05 9.23
C PRO A 61 -2.39 10.59 9.49
N ARG A 62 -1.73 11.18 10.50
CA ARG A 62 -0.37 10.79 10.89
C ARG A 62 -0.30 9.34 11.37
N ALA A 63 -1.27 8.89 12.17
CA ALA A 63 -1.33 7.52 12.66
C ALA A 63 -1.54 6.52 11.50
N VAL A 64 -2.40 6.86 10.53
CA VAL A 64 -2.56 6.07 9.30
C VAL A 64 -1.25 6.00 8.52
N GLY A 65 -0.55 7.13 8.35
CA GLY A 65 0.75 7.16 7.68
C GLY A 65 1.78 6.22 8.32
N GLN A 66 1.85 6.21 9.66
CA GLN A 66 2.71 5.28 10.40
C GLN A 66 2.28 3.81 10.22
N ALA A 67 0.98 3.54 10.19
CA ALA A 67 0.49 2.18 9.93
C ALA A 67 0.78 1.72 8.49
N CYS A 68 0.66 2.61 7.50
CA CYS A 68 1.05 2.33 6.12
C CYS A 68 2.55 2.06 5.98
N GLY A 69 3.39 2.82 6.68
CA GLY A 69 4.84 2.60 6.69
C GLY A 69 5.25 1.31 7.39
N ALA A 70 4.49 0.86 8.39
CA ALA A 70 4.73 -0.39 9.12
C ALA A 70 4.26 -1.65 8.37
N ASN A 71 3.78 -1.51 7.13
CA ASN A 71 3.26 -2.62 6.36
C ASN A 71 4.39 -3.57 5.89
N TRP A 72 4.37 -4.80 6.39
CA TRP A 72 5.33 -5.85 6.05
C TRP A 72 5.08 -6.50 4.68
N PHE A 73 3.94 -6.22 4.04
CA PHE A 73 3.51 -6.89 2.82
C PHE A 73 3.09 -5.87 1.73
N PRO A 74 3.97 -4.98 1.26
CA PRO A 74 3.62 -3.81 0.44
C PRO A 74 2.97 -4.10 -0.93
N LEU A 75 3.18 -5.30 -1.50
CA LEU A 75 2.49 -5.72 -2.73
C LEU A 75 1.10 -6.30 -2.46
N VAL A 76 0.92 -7.00 -1.34
CA VAL A 76 -0.33 -7.69 -1.00
C VAL A 76 -1.32 -6.76 -0.29
N ILE A 77 -0.80 -5.94 0.62
CA ILE A 77 -1.52 -4.87 1.31
C ILE A 77 -1.12 -3.56 0.61
N PRO A 78 -2.01 -2.91 -0.16
CA PRO A 78 -1.63 -1.90 -1.13
C PRO A 78 -1.44 -0.51 -0.50
N CYS A 79 -0.46 -0.36 0.39
CA CYS A 79 -0.20 0.92 1.05
C CYS A 79 0.29 2.02 0.11
N HIS A 80 0.75 1.67 -1.10
CA HIS A 80 1.05 2.64 -2.17
C HIS A 80 -0.19 3.40 -2.64
N ARG A 81 -1.40 2.84 -2.52
CA ARG A 81 -2.68 3.49 -2.83
C ARG A 81 -3.10 4.55 -1.82
N VAL A 82 -2.32 4.75 -0.74
CA VAL A 82 -2.56 5.81 0.23
C VAL A 82 -1.57 6.96 0.04
N THR A 83 -2.07 8.15 -0.26
CA THR A 83 -1.26 9.32 -0.64
C THR A 83 -1.38 10.47 0.36
N ALA A 84 -0.53 11.48 0.23
CA ALA A 84 -0.76 12.77 0.89
C ALA A 84 -1.81 13.57 0.10
N SER A 85 -2.45 14.55 0.74
CA SER A 85 -3.44 15.40 0.06
C SER A 85 -2.86 16.24 -1.08
N GLY A 86 -1.56 16.56 -1.02
CA GLY A 86 -0.85 17.37 -2.02
C GLY A 86 0.19 16.61 -2.84
N GLY A 87 0.20 15.27 -2.83
CA GLY A 87 1.17 14.48 -3.58
C GLY A 87 1.27 13.03 -3.12
N ILE A 88 2.25 12.29 -3.65
CA ILE A 88 2.34 10.84 -3.42
C ILE A 88 2.57 10.46 -1.95
N GLY A 89 3.10 11.34 -1.10
CA GLY A 89 3.42 11.04 0.31
C GLY A 89 4.61 10.08 0.46
N GLY A 90 4.80 9.49 1.65
CA GLY A 90 5.91 8.57 1.92
C GLY A 90 5.62 7.10 1.54
N PHE A 91 6.64 6.25 1.64
CA PHE A 91 6.52 4.81 1.42
C PHE A 91 7.44 4.00 2.35
N SER A 92 6.92 2.90 2.92
CA SER A 92 7.68 1.90 3.72
C SER A 92 8.55 2.46 4.86
N HIS A 93 8.12 3.52 5.54
CA HIS A 93 8.89 4.19 6.62
C HIS A 93 10.30 4.67 6.24
N HIS A 94 10.60 4.82 4.95
CA HIS A 94 11.89 5.37 4.53
C HIS A 94 11.84 6.90 4.47
N ASP A 95 12.96 7.55 4.80
CA ASP A 95 13.20 8.98 4.55
C ASP A 95 13.45 9.31 3.07
N ASP A 96 13.47 8.28 2.21
CA ASP A 96 13.75 8.30 0.78
C ASP A 96 15.03 9.06 0.37
N ALA A 97 16.10 8.99 1.16
CA ALA A 97 17.36 9.70 0.88
C ALA A 97 17.94 9.46 -0.53
N ASP A 98 17.71 8.28 -1.11
CA ASP A 98 18.18 7.86 -2.44
C ASP A 98 17.07 7.84 -3.51
N GLY A 99 15.85 8.26 -3.16
CA GLY A 99 14.69 8.28 -4.05
C GLY A 99 14.07 6.91 -4.35
N PHE A 100 14.63 5.81 -3.84
CA PHE A 100 14.25 4.47 -4.28
C PHE A 100 12.79 4.13 -3.93
N HIS A 101 12.38 4.41 -2.70
CA HIS A 101 11.08 4.01 -2.18
C HIS A 101 9.96 4.80 -2.85
N LEU A 102 10.17 6.10 -3.12
CA LEU A 102 9.21 6.89 -3.88
C LEU A 102 9.16 6.50 -5.36
N ARG A 103 10.28 6.07 -5.97
CA ARG A 103 10.25 5.48 -7.33
C ARG A 103 9.44 4.19 -7.36
N VAL A 104 9.58 3.32 -6.36
CA VAL A 104 8.75 2.09 -6.24
C VAL A 104 7.27 2.44 -6.09
N LYS A 105 6.92 3.35 -5.18
CA LYS A 105 5.52 3.78 -5.00
C LYS A 105 4.92 4.34 -6.29
N ARG A 106 5.67 5.20 -6.98
CA ARG A 106 5.28 5.78 -8.27
C ARG A 106 5.05 4.68 -9.31
N TRP A 107 5.97 3.74 -9.42
CA TRP A 107 5.86 2.63 -10.35
C TRP A 107 4.64 1.75 -10.07
N LEU A 108 4.36 1.42 -8.81
CA LEU A 108 3.18 0.63 -8.42
C LEU A 108 1.88 1.34 -8.80
N LEU A 109 1.80 2.65 -8.56
CA LEU A 109 0.64 3.45 -8.94
C LEU A 109 0.45 3.51 -10.47
N GLN A 110 1.53 3.66 -11.24
CA GLN A 110 1.50 3.63 -12.71
C GLN A 110 1.09 2.26 -13.24
N HIS A 111 1.68 1.20 -12.70
CA HIS A 111 1.37 -0.19 -13.05
C HIS A 111 -0.12 -0.49 -12.84
N GLU A 112 -0.70 0.08 -11.79
CA GLU A 112 -2.12 -0.04 -11.47
C GLU A 112 -3.01 0.95 -12.23
N GLY A 113 -2.46 1.80 -13.11
CA GLY A 113 -3.23 2.72 -13.95
C GLY A 113 -3.75 3.97 -13.24
N TRP A 114 -3.15 4.38 -12.12
CA TRP A 114 -3.47 5.66 -11.51
C TRP A 114 -2.92 6.82 -12.35
N VAL A 115 -3.78 7.79 -12.67
CA VAL A 115 -3.47 8.91 -13.58
C VAL A 115 -3.10 10.22 -12.85
N GLY A 116 -3.00 10.20 -11.52
CA GLY A 116 -2.79 11.42 -10.71
C GLY A 116 -1.33 11.78 -10.40
N LEU A 117 -0.37 11.29 -11.20
CA LEU A 117 1.06 11.55 -11.03
C LEU A 117 1.53 12.90 -11.55
#